data_AF-A0A3A5VPT9-F1
#
_entry.id   AF-A0A3A5VPT9-F1
#
_cell.length_a   1.000
_cell.length_b   1.000
_cell.length_c   1.000
_cell.angle_alpha   90.00
_cell.angle_beta   90.00
_cell.angle_gamma   90.00
#
_symmetry.space_group_name_H-M   'P 1'
#
loop_
_entity.id
_entity.type
_entity.pdbx_description
1 polymer ?
#
loop_
_entity_poly.entity_id
_entity_poly.type
_entity_poly.pdbx_seq_one_letter_code
_entity_poly.pdbx_strand_id
1 'polypeptide(L)'
;INARHVTLHAGHYGDMNRGQAANEQVASVFKGIVQRIHDIWNDDDDLYPVFPWLKEGTPAKIGVETSGRQELWGSLEEVLEVVNHVEGTIPVLNLAHIHARGHGRLRTSEDYGELFDQVRETIGTKEFYCHFSGVEHRMGNAMHYTQIKKSDLNFEPLAEFIIEEGSWLDMTLISDSPLLEHDAMYMVQNIDRARHRQLERKAREDRRKALAAQANITPEEMAAREAEIAAARAKDALANVQPAPKVEAKEEPAEKKETETKKKAPAKKSAKKEEDNDDLFAIEEEDDDLF
;
A
#
# COMPACT_ATOMS: atom_id res chain seq x y z
N ILE A 1 5.10 -27.94 5.80
CA ILE A 1 4.66 -28.70 7.00
C ILE A 1 5.36 -28.24 8.28
N ASN A 2 6.49 -27.51 8.21
CA ASN A 2 7.15 -26.92 9.40
C ASN A 2 7.30 -25.40 9.31
N ALA A 3 6.34 -24.73 8.66
CA ALA A 3 6.33 -23.27 8.60
C ALA A 3 6.01 -22.73 10.01
N ARG A 4 6.72 -21.68 10.45
CA ARG A 4 6.40 -20.99 11.71
C ARG A 4 5.08 -20.23 11.65
N HIS A 5 4.61 -19.97 10.43
CA HIS A 5 3.44 -19.18 10.17
C HIS A 5 2.60 -19.81 9.05
N VAL A 6 1.28 -19.81 9.21
CA VAL A 6 0.32 -20.26 8.20
C VAL A 6 -0.73 -19.18 8.01
N THR A 7 -0.65 -18.47 6.88
CA THR A 7 -1.58 -17.41 6.51
C THR A 7 -2.87 -18.00 5.93
N LEU A 8 -4.02 -17.49 6.40
CA LEU A 8 -5.35 -17.92 5.98
C LEU A 8 -6.28 -16.71 5.78
N HIS A 9 -7.11 -16.77 4.76
CA HIS A 9 -8.30 -15.93 4.65
C HIS A 9 -9.51 -16.63 5.27
N ALA A 10 -10.38 -15.88 5.94
CA ALA A 10 -11.63 -16.41 6.47
C ALA A 10 -12.66 -16.72 5.36
N GLY A 11 -12.67 -15.92 4.29
CA GLY A 11 -13.58 -16.09 3.15
C GLY A 11 -14.82 -15.20 3.20
N HIS A 12 -15.93 -15.68 2.63
CA HIS A 12 -17.19 -14.92 2.53
C HIS A 12 -17.92 -14.91 3.87
N TYR A 13 -18.73 -13.87 4.15
CA TYR A 13 -19.59 -13.86 5.35
C TYR A 13 -20.69 -14.95 5.33
N GLY A 14 -20.87 -15.66 4.21
CA GLY A 14 -21.97 -16.61 4.02
C GLY A 14 -23.33 -15.94 4.23
N ASP A 15 -24.13 -16.52 5.12
CA ASP A 15 -25.46 -16.01 5.49
C ASP A 15 -25.40 -14.90 6.57
N MET A 16 -24.21 -14.60 7.09
CA MET A 16 -24.02 -13.54 8.09
C MET A 16 -23.79 -12.19 7.41
N ASN A 17 -24.09 -11.13 8.14
CA ASN A 17 -23.69 -9.77 7.77
C ASN A 17 -22.44 -9.35 8.56
N ARG A 18 -21.78 -8.28 8.10
CA ARG A 18 -20.72 -7.61 8.85
C ARG A 18 -21.18 -7.28 10.27
N GLY A 19 -20.29 -7.51 11.24
CA GLY A 19 -20.50 -7.18 12.64
C GLY A 19 -20.13 -8.31 13.59
N GLN A 20 -20.48 -8.11 14.86
CA GLN A 20 -20.00 -8.93 15.97
C GLN A 20 -20.29 -10.44 15.79
N ALA A 21 -21.48 -10.81 15.30
CA ALA A 21 -21.82 -12.21 15.10
C ALA A 21 -20.90 -12.93 14.09
N ALA A 22 -20.49 -12.24 13.02
CA ALA A 22 -19.53 -12.79 12.07
C ALA A 22 -18.14 -12.93 12.71
N ASN A 23 -17.71 -11.93 13.48
CA ASN A 23 -16.41 -11.94 14.17
C ASN A 23 -16.34 -13.07 15.20
N GLU A 24 -17.40 -13.29 15.99
CA GLU A 24 -17.48 -14.39 16.97
C GLU A 24 -17.41 -15.77 16.31
N GLN A 25 -18.09 -15.93 15.17
CA GLN A 25 -18.04 -17.16 14.38
C GLN A 25 -16.62 -17.40 13.83
N VAL A 26 -16.01 -16.37 13.23
CA VAL A 26 -14.65 -16.46 12.68
C VAL A 26 -13.63 -16.74 13.79
N ALA A 27 -13.74 -16.08 14.94
CA ALA A 27 -12.92 -16.35 16.11
C ALA A 27 -13.04 -17.81 16.60
N SER A 28 -14.25 -18.35 16.62
CA SER A 28 -14.49 -19.76 16.98
C SER A 28 -13.82 -20.72 16.00
N VAL A 29 -13.87 -20.43 14.71
CA VAL A 29 -13.19 -21.21 13.67
C VAL A 29 -11.68 -21.15 13.84
N PHE A 30 -11.09 -19.95 13.98
CA PHE A 30 -9.65 -19.80 14.15
C PHE A 30 -9.15 -20.45 15.44
N LYS A 31 -9.90 -20.38 16.54
CA LYS A 31 -9.59 -21.10 17.78
C LYS A 31 -9.52 -22.61 17.55
N GLY A 32 -10.47 -23.16 16.78
CA GLY A 32 -10.46 -24.57 16.39
C GLY A 32 -9.24 -24.94 15.52
N ILE A 33 -8.85 -24.07 14.59
CA ILE A 33 -7.65 -24.27 13.74
C ILE A 33 -6.38 -24.25 14.59
N VAL A 34 -6.23 -23.28 15.50
CA VAL A 34 -5.09 -23.21 16.42
C VAL A 34 -4.99 -24.46 17.28
N GLN A 35 -6.12 -24.90 17.86
CA GLN A 35 -6.15 -26.15 18.63
C GLN A 35 -5.73 -27.34 17.78
N ARG A 36 -6.25 -27.46 16.55
CA ARG A 36 -5.91 -28.55 15.65
C ARG A 36 -4.43 -28.57 15.28
N ILE A 37 -3.81 -27.40 15.05
CA ILE A 37 -2.36 -27.32 14.82
C ILE A 37 -1.58 -27.74 16.05
N HIS A 38 -2.03 -27.35 17.24
CA HIS A 38 -1.40 -27.77 18.49
C HIS A 38 -1.48 -29.29 18.69
N ASP A 39 -2.62 -29.90 18.37
CA ASP A 39 -2.80 -31.35 18.45
C ASP A 39 -1.91 -32.09 17.44
N ILE A 40 -1.81 -31.57 16.21
CA ILE A 40 -0.92 -32.12 15.16
C ILE A 40 0.55 -31.99 15.56
N TRP A 41 0.93 -30.88 16.21
CA TRP A 41 2.31 -30.64 16.62
C TRP A 41 2.77 -31.57 17.75
N ASN A 42 1.85 -31.91 18.65
CA ASN A 42 2.08 -32.79 19.80
C ASN A 42 1.54 -34.20 19.55
N ASP A 43 1.54 -34.64 18.30
CA ASP A 43 1.08 -35.97 17.90
C ASP A 43 2.09 -37.05 18.37
N ASP A 44 1.72 -37.76 19.44
CA ASP A 44 2.54 -38.84 20.03
C ASP A 44 2.65 -40.06 19.12
N ASP A 45 1.69 -40.25 18.20
CA ASP A 45 1.66 -41.37 17.25
C ASP A 45 2.48 -41.09 15.97
N ASP A 46 3.10 -39.89 15.87
CA ASP A 46 3.87 -39.39 14.72
C ASP A 46 3.14 -39.59 13.36
N LEU A 47 1.80 -39.55 13.35
CA LEU A 47 0.99 -39.61 12.12
C LEU A 47 1.27 -38.39 11.24
N TYR A 48 1.57 -37.25 11.87
CA TYR A 48 2.02 -36.02 11.22
C TYR A 48 3.38 -35.58 11.76
N PRO A 49 4.50 -36.11 11.23
CA PRO A 49 5.80 -35.92 11.83
C PRO A 49 6.26 -34.45 11.75
N VAL A 50 6.47 -33.84 12.92
CA VAL A 50 7.23 -32.58 13.09
C VAL A 50 8.71 -32.91 13.07
N PHE A 51 9.54 -32.02 12.49
CA PHE A 51 10.98 -32.27 12.48
C PHE A 51 11.53 -32.36 13.92
N PRO A 52 12.46 -33.31 14.21
CA PRO A 52 12.95 -33.53 15.58
C PRO A 52 13.51 -32.28 16.26
N TRP A 53 14.19 -31.40 15.50
CA TRP A 53 14.75 -30.14 16.02
C TRP A 53 13.71 -29.03 16.21
N LEU A 54 12.45 -29.28 15.87
CA LEU A 54 11.32 -28.38 16.10
C LEU A 54 10.34 -28.91 17.15
N LYS A 55 10.39 -30.22 17.49
CA LYS A 55 9.42 -30.88 18.39
C LYS A 55 9.36 -30.24 19.78
N GLU A 56 10.49 -29.71 20.28
CA GLU A 56 10.58 -28.98 21.56
C GLU A 56 10.22 -27.49 21.44
N GLY A 57 9.93 -27.00 20.22
CA GLY A 57 9.60 -25.61 19.95
C GLY A 57 8.09 -25.33 19.97
N THR A 58 7.74 -24.06 19.76
CA THR A 58 6.35 -23.63 19.69
C THR A 58 5.68 -24.03 18.36
N PRO A 59 4.41 -24.45 18.37
CA PRO A 59 3.62 -24.69 17.17
C PRO A 59 3.55 -23.46 16.26
N ALA A 60 3.16 -23.70 15.00
CA ALA A 60 2.98 -22.63 14.02
C ALA A 60 1.89 -21.64 14.44
N LYS A 61 2.16 -20.34 14.31
CA LYS A 61 1.15 -19.29 14.51
C LYS A 61 0.24 -19.21 13.28
N ILE A 62 -1.04 -18.92 13.50
CA ILE A 62 -2.01 -18.72 12.41
C ILE A 62 -2.11 -17.26 12.01
N GLY A 63 -1.90 -16.98 10.74
CA GLY A 63 -2.08 -15.66 10.14
C GLY A 63 -3.49 -15.45 9.72
N VAL A 64 -4.11 -14.40 10.25
CA VAL A 64 -5.42 -13.94 9.77
C VAL A 64 -5.17 -12.81 8.79
N GLU A 65 -5.39 -13.07 7.51
CA GLU A 65 -5.09 -12.10 6.45
C GLU A 65 -6.27 -11.19 6.13
N THR A 66 -6.00 -9.89 6.05
CA THR A 66 -6.96 -8.91 5.52
C THR A 66 -7.36 -9.26 4.08
N SER A 67 -8.62 -9.07 3.72
CA SER A 67 -9.15 -9.37 2.38
C SER A 67 -9.44 -8.09 1.60
N GLY A 68 -9.20 -8.10 0.29
CA GLY A 68 -9.35 -6.91 -0.57
C GLY A 68 -10.75 -6.68 -1.13
N ARG A 69 -11.69 -7.62 -0.96
CA ARG A 69 -13.07 -7.48 -1.46
C ARG A 69 -14.03 -7.22 -0.32
N GLN A 70 -14.99 -6.34 -0.55
CA GLN A 70 -15.99 -5.93 0.44
C GLN A 70 -16.97 -7.05 0.81
N GLU A 71 -17.27 -7.95 -0.12
CA GLU A 71 -18.11 -9.13 0.13
C GLU A 71 -17.44 -10.19 1.01
N LEU A 72 -16.12 -10.09 1.21
CA LEU A 72 -15.35 -11.01 2.03
C LEU A 72 -15.10 -10.42 3.43
N TRP A 73 -15.08 -11.32 4.41
CA TRP A 73 -14.63 -11.03 5.76
C TRP A 73 -13.14 -10.73 5.75
N GLY A 74 -12.73 -9.75 6.55
CA GLY A 74 -11.33 -9.40 6.74
C GLY A 74 -11.03 -7.94 6.43
N SER A 75 -11.87 -7.01 6.88
CA SER A 75 -11.42 -5.63 7.07
C SER A 75 -10.29 -5.59 8.11
N LEU A 76 -9.54 -4.49 8.15
CA LEU A 76 -8.48 -4.34 9.14
C LEU A 76 -9.03 -4.47 10.56
N GLU A 77 -10.15 -3.82 10.85
CA GLU A 77 -10.80 -3.81 12.15
C GLU A 77 -11.27 -5.22 12.55
N GLU A 78 -11.90 -5.94 11.63
CA GLU A 78 -12.36 -7.33 11.86
C GLU A 78 -11.19 -8.27 12.16
N VAL A 79 -10.09 -8.14 11.40
CA VAL A 79 -8.88 -8.94 11.62
C VAL A 79 -8.25 -8.64 12.97
N LEU A 80 -8.06 -7.36 13.30
CA LEU A 80 -7.47 -6.96 14.57
C LEU A 80 -8.33 -7.40 15.76
N GLU A 81 -9.65 -7.31 15.66
CA GLU A 81 -10.57 -7.77 16.69
C GLU A 81 -10.42 -9.27 16.93
N VAL A 82 -10.50 -10.11 15.89
CA VAL A 82 -10.38 -11.57 16.05
C VAL A 82 -9.01 -11.97 16.58
N VAL A 83 -7.94 -11.37 16.04
CA VAL A 83 -6.58 -11.70 16.47
C VAL A 83 -6.35 -11.35 17.94
N ASN A 84 -6.92 -10.25 18.42
CA ASN A 84 -6.83 -9.87 19.83
C ASN A 84 -7.57 -10.84 20.77
N HIS A 85 -8.60 -11.56 20.27
CA HIS A 85 -9.37 -12.51 21.08
C HIS A 85 -8.88 -13.96 20.98
N VAL A 86 -8.16 -14.33 19.93
CA VAL A 86 -7.72 -15.71 19.68
C VAL A 86 -6.21 -15.84 19.82
N GLU A 87 -5.77 -16.34 20.97
CA GLU A 87 -4.35 -16.65 21.22
C GLU A 87 -3.82 -17.67 20.19
N GLY A 88 -2.56 -17.49 19.78
CA GLY A 88 -1.94 -18.30 18.72
C GLY A 88 -2.21 -17.80 17.30
N THR A 89 -2.93 -16.69 17.15
CA THR A 89 -3.09 -15.97 15.88
C THR A 89 -2.26 -14.69 15.83
N ILE A 90 -1.93 -14.23 14.63
CA ILE A 90 -1.28 -12.94 14.36
C ILE A 90 -1.89 -12.30 13.11
N PRO A 91 -1.88 -10.97 12.99
CA PRO A 91 -2.45 -10.31 11.84
C PRO A 91 -1.50 -10.41 10.64
N VAL A 92 -2.06 -10.64 9.45
CA VAL A 92 -1.33 -10.51 8.19
C VAL A 92 -1.93 -9.37 7.40
N LEU A 93 -1.16 -8.29 7.27
CA LEU A 93 -1.60 -7.06 6.65
C LEU A 93 -1.25 -7.10 5.17
N ASN A 94 -2.25 -7.39 4.34
CA ASN A 94 -2.09 -7.31 2.90
C ASN A 94 -2.35 -5.86 2.46
N LEU A 95 -1.28 -5.15 2.13
CA LEU A 95 -1.32 -3.71 1.86
C LEU A 95 -2.07 -3.41 0.55
N ALA A 96 -2.02 -4.32 -0.43
CA ALA A 96 -2.84 -4.24 -1.65
C ALA A 96 -4.33 -4.31 -1.31
N HIS A 97 -4.73 -5.21 -0.42
CA HIS A 97 -6.11 -5.35 0.03
C HIS A 97 -6.60 -4.13 0.82
N ILE A 98 -5.80 -3.66 1.76
CA ILE A 98 -6.11 -2.49 2.60
C ILE A 98 -6.22 -1.23 1.72
N HIS A 99 -5.28 -1.04 0.80
CA HIS A 99 -5.31 0.07 -0.15
C HIS A 99 -6.57 0.04 -1.02
N ALA A 100 -6.91 -1.11 -1.59
CA ALA A 100 -8.11 -1.29 -2.41
C ALA A 100 -9.39 -0.98 -1.63
N ARG A 101 -9.57 -1.55 -0.43
CA ARG A 101 -10.76 -1.30 0.42
C ARG A 101 -10.85 0.14 0.91
N GLY A 102 -9.71 0.79 1.11
CA GLY A 102 -9.62 2.20 1.47
C GLY A 102 -9.80 3.18 0.31
N HIS A 103 -10.21 2.74 -0.89
CA HIS A 103 -10.31 3.59 -2.07
C HIS A 103 -8.98 4.26 -2.46
N GLY A 104 -7.88 3.53 -2.32
CA GLY A 104 -6.54 4.02 -2.63
C GLY A 104 -5.88 4.80 -1.49
N ARG A 105 -6.14 4.40 -0.23
CA ARG A 105 -5.77 5.17 0.98
C ARG A 105 -4.28 5.24 1.30
N LEU A 106 -3.47 4.29 0.82
CA LEU A 106 -2.05 4.19 1.19
C LEU A 106 -1.20 4.87 0.10
N ARG A 107 -0.83 6.14 0.30
CA ARG A 107 -0.10 6.95 -0.70
C ARG A 107 1.12 7.68 -0.13
N THR A 108 1.11 8.01 1.15
CA THR A 108 2.20 8.73 1.82
C THR A 108 2.78 7.91 2.97
N SER A 109 3.92 8.34 3.50
CA SER A 109 4.53 7.74 4.70
C SER A 109 3.61 7.82 5.92
N GLU A 110 2.86 8.91 6.04
CA GLU A 110 1.94 9.14 7.15
C GLU A 110 0.77 8.15 7.14
N ASP A 111 0.23 7.83 5.96
CA ASP A 111 -0.85 6.83 5.82
C ASP A 111 -0.42 5.45 6.34
N TYR A 112 0.85 5.09 6.15
CA TYR A 112 1.44 3.86 6.71
C TYR A 112 1.65 3.97 8.22
N GLY A 113 2.09 5.13 8.71
CA GLY A 113 2.20 5.41 10.13
C GLY A 113 0.87 5.22 10.87
N GLU A 114 -0.21 5.81 10.36
CA GLU A 114 -1.56 5.64 10.92
C GLU A 114 -2.01 4.18 10.92
N LEU A 115 -1.77 3.45 9.82
CA LEU A 115 -2.09 2.02 9.72
C LEU A 115 -1.35 1.19 10.78
N PHE A 116 -0.03 1.36 10.91
CA PHE A 116 0.76 0.55 11.84
C PHE A 116 0.55 0.97 13.29
N ASP A 117 0.26 2.24 13.55
CA ASP A 117 -0.12 2.72 14.87
C ASP A 117 -1.45 2.11 15.33
N GLN A 118 -2.45 2.02 14.45
CA GLN A 118 -3.71 1.31 14.73
C GLN A 118 -3.47 -0.16 15.12
N VAL A 119 -2.57 -0.85 14.42
CA VAL A 119 -2.21 -2.25 14.71
C VAL A 119 -1.51 -2.35 16.07
N ARG A 120 -0.54 -1.45 16.33
CA ARG A 120 0.22 -1.38 17.57
C ARG A 120 -0.69 -1.13 18.78
N GLU A 121 -1.61 -0.18 18.67
CA GLU A 121 -2.52 0.19 19.75
C GLU A 121 -3.54 -0.90 20.05
N THR A 122 -3.94 -1.69 19.04
CA THR A 122 -4.95 -2.73 19.21
C THR A 122 -4.38 -4.03 19.76
N ILE A 123 -3.28 -4.53 19.20
CA ILE A 123 -2.74 -5.86 19.55
C ILE A 123 -1.52 -5.75 20.49
N GLY A 124 -0.82 -4.61 20.50
CA GLY A 124 0.39 -4.44 21.30
C GLY A 124 1.59 -5.27 20.82
N THR A 125 1.48 -5.93 19.66
CA THR A 125 2.58 -6.70 19.06
C THR A 125 3.46 -5.81 18.20
N LYS A 126 4.75 -6.15 18.16
CA LYS A 126 5.73 -5.60 17.22
C LYS A 126 5.95 -6.53 16.02
N GLU A 127 5.61 -7.80 16.19
CA GLU A 127 5.78 -8.86 15.20
C GLU A 127 4.49 -9.04 14.42
N PHE A 128 4.52 -8.77 13.11
CA PHE A 128 3.45 -9.11 12.18
C PHE A 128 3.96 -9.21 10.74
N TYR A 129 3.16 -9.82 9.88
CA TYR A 129 3.51 -10.07 8.48
C TYR A 129 2.79 -9.07 7.59
N CYS A 130 3.48 -8.58 6.57
CA CYS A 130 2.92 -7.72 5.56
C CYS A 130 3.08 -8.37 4.19
N HIS A 131 2.01 -8.32 3.40
CA HIS A 131 2.05 -8.70 1.99
C HIS A 131 1.98 -7.42 1.17
N PHE A 132 2.83 -7.32 0.15
CA PHE A 132 2.89 -6.18 -0.75
C PHE A 132 2.88 -6.63 -2.21
N SER A 133 2.03 -5.98 -3.00
CA SER A 133 1.96 -6.12 -4.44
C SER A 133 1.33 -4.87 -5.03
N GLY A 134 1.45 -4.68 -6.34
CA GLY A 134 0.53 -3.78 -7.02
C GLY A 134 -0.89 -4.35 -7.00
N VAL A 135 -1.88 -3.48 -7.12
CA VAL A 135 -3.30 -3.86 -7.20
C VAL A 135 -4.05 -3.00 -8.21
N GLU A 136 -4.93 -3.63 -9.00
CA GLU A 136 -6.04 -2.93 -9.64
C GLU A 136 -7.25 -3.02 -8.73
N HIS A 137 -7.86 -1.88 -8.39
CA HIS A 137 -9.04 -1.82 -7.56
C HIS A 137 -10.13 -0.95 -8.18
N ARG A 138 -11.39 -1.29 -7.90
CA ARG A 138 -12.56 -0.53 -8.34
C ARG A 138 -13.59 -0.50 -7.23
N MET A 139 -14.11 0.69 -6.92
CA MET A 139 -15.20 0.86 -5.94
C MET A 139 -14.91 0.18 -4.59
N GLY A 140 -13.67 0.25 -4.10
CA GLY A 140 -13.31 -0.35 -2.81
C GLY A 140 -13.05 -1.87 -2.86
N ASN A 141 -12.93 -2.47 -4.04
CA ASN A 141 -12.70 -3.91 -4.21
C ASN A 141 -11.42 -4.18 -4.99
N ALA A 142 -10.56 -5.06 -4.48
CA ALA A 142 -9.40 -5.58 -5.19
C ALA A 142 -9.85 -6.52 -6.32
N MET A 143 -9.37 -6.24 -7.54
CA MET A 143 -9.69 -7.00 -8.75
C MET A 143 -8.63 -8.07 -9.00
N HIS A 144 -7.42 -7.64 -9.31
CA HIS A 144 -6.27 -8.52 -9.51
C HIS A 144 -4.98 -7.84 -9.06
N TYR A 145 -4.00 -8.65 -8.65
CA TYR A 145 -2.66 -8.15 -8.40
C TYR A 145 -1.98 -7.72 -9.70
N THR A 146 -1.18 -6.67 -9.58
CA THR A 146 -0.38 -6.12 -10.66
C THR A 146 1.06 -5.97 -10.19
N GLN A 147 1.94 -5.67 -11.14
CA GLN A 147 3.31 -5.25 -10.84
C GLN A 147 3.27 -3.97 -10.02
N ILE A 148 4.20 -3.79 -9.08
CA ILE A 148 4.22 -2.61 -8.20
C ILE A 148 4.16 -1.31 -9.03
N LYS A 149 4.96 -1.21 -10.09
CA LYS A 149 5.03 -0.03 -10.97
C LYS A 149 3.76 0.26 -11.80
N LYS A 150 2.81 -0.68 -11.87
CA LYS A 150 1.55 -0.54 -12.64
C LYS A 150 0.34 -0.23 -11.76
N SER A 151 0.54 -0.10 -10.45
CA SER A 151 -0.51 0.23 -9.49
C SER A 151 -0.37 1.68 -9.02
N ASP A 152 -1.44 2.22 -8.44
CA ASP A 152 -1.41 3.45 -7.66
C ASP A 152 -0.87 3.24 -6.23
N LEU A 153 -0.64 1.99 -5.82
CA LEU A 153 0.05 1.63 -4.59
C LEU A 153 1.57 1.60 -4.80
N ASN A 154 2.20 2.76 -4.56
CA ASN A 154 3.66 2.91 -4.63
C ASN A 154 4.35 2.35 -3.37
N PHE A 155 5.55 1.81 -3.55
CA PHE A 155 6.31 1.19 -2.45
C PHE A 155 7.23 2.19 -1.73
N GLU A 156 7.66 3.24 -2.44
CA GLU A 156 8.57 4.27 -1.94
C GLU A 156 8.10 4.90 -0.62
N PRO A 157 6.81 5.28 -0.44
CA PRO A 157 6.36 5.88 0.80
C PRO A 157 6.42 4.89 1.99
N LEU A 158 6.20 3.59 1.74
CA LEU A 158 6.39 2.56 2.75
C LEU A 158 7.87 2.40 3.12
N ALA A 159 8.77 2.42 2.13
CA ALA A 159 10.21 2.35 2.36
C ALA A 159 10.71 3.55 3.19
N GLU A 160 10.19 4.75 2.92
CA GLU A 160 10.49 5.96 3.70
C GLU A 160 10.01 5.82 5.14
N PHE A 161 8.76 5.40 5.34
CA PHE A 161 8.24 5.14 6.67
C PHE A 161 9.07 4.11 7.46
N ILE A 162 9.45 2.98 6.85
CA ILE A 162 10.26 1.92 7.50
C ILE A 162 11.58 2.49 8.03
N ILE A 163 12.22 3.38 7.27
CA ILE A 163 13.52 3.96 7.61
C ILE A 163 13.41 5.11 8.61
N GLU A 164 12.35 5.91 8.53
CA GLU A 164 12.19 7.12 9.34
C GLU A 164 11.56 6.83 10.70
N GLU A 165 10.52 6.01 10.74
CA GLU A 165 9.69 5.79 11.93
C GLU A 165 9.56 4.30 12.29
N GLY A 166 9.75 3.40 11.33
CA GLY A 166 9.56 1.96 11.48
C GLY A 166 10.60 1.22 12.32
N SER A 167 11.49 1.91 13.04
CA SER A 167 12.55 1.28 13.87
C SER A 167 12.03 0.34 14.97
N TRP A 168 10.76 0.48 15.36
CA TRP A 168 10.11 -0.35 16.38
C TRP A 168 9.42 -1.60 15.80
N LEU A 169 9.29 -1.69 14.48
CA LEU A 169 8.60 -2.76 13.77
C LEU A 169 9.49 -3.98 13.60
N ASP A 170 8.95 -5.15 13.92
CA ASP A 170 9.52 -6.45 13.57
C ASP A 170 8.66 -7.08 12.48
N MET A 171 8.79 -6.54 11.26
CA MET A 171 7.93 -6.86 10.13
C MET A 171 8.65 -7.78 9.15
N THR A 172 7.97 -8.86 8.75
CA THR A 172 8.35 -9.62 7.54
C THR A 172 7.50 -9.14 6.36
N LEU A 173 8.14 -8.58 5.34
CA LEU A 173 7.50 -8.10 4.12
C LEU A 173 7.61 -9.16 3.00
N ILE A 174 6.48 -9.60 2.47
CA ILE A 174 6.35 -10.65 1.46
C ILE A 174 5.85 -10.02 0.15
N SER A 175 6.53 -10.33 -0.97
CA SER A 175 6.07 -9.93 -2.30
C SER A 175 5.03 -10.91 -2.82
N ASP A 176 3.81 -10.43 -3.06
CA ASP A 176 2.73 -11.19 -3.72
C ASP A 176 2.53 -10.75 -5.19
N SER A 177 3.46 -9.95 -5.71
CA SER A 177 3.42 -9.49 -7.10
C SER A 177 3.49 -10.66 -8.09
N PRO A 178 2.81 -10.57 -9.25
CA PRO A 178 3.01 -11.51 -10.35
C PRO A 178 4.47 -11.55 -10.88
N LEU A 179 5.30 -10.55 -10.56
CA LEU A 179 6.75 -10.54 -10.82
C LEU A 179 7.54 -10.69 -9.51
N LEU A 180 7.41 -11.85 -8.85
CA LEU A 180 7.90 -12.11 -7.49
C LEU A 180 9.32 -11.62 -7.21
N GLU A 181 10.33 -12.18 -7.85
CA GLU A 181 11.75 -11.90 -7.55
C GLU A 181 12.15 -10.49 -7.95
N HIS A 182 11.64 -10.02 -9.09
CA HIS A 182 11.94 -8.69 -9.60
C HIS A 182 11.38 -7.60 -8.67
N ASP A 183 10.12 -7.73 -8.26
CA ASP A 183 9.48 -6.76 -7.39
C ASP A 183 9.97 -6.90 -5.94
N ALA A 184 10.35 -8.10 -5.49
CA ALA A 184 11.06 -8.27 -4.21
C ALA A 184 12.40 -7.51 -4.20
N MET A 185 13.19 -7.64 -5.27
CA MET A 185 14.44 -6.89 -5.41
C MET A 185 14.20 -5.38 -5.50
N TYR A 186 13.14 -4.96 -6.21
CA TYR A 186 12.72 -3.56 -6.27
C TYR A 186 12.42 -2.98 -4.88
N MET A 187 11.73 -3.74 -4.02
CA MET A 187 11.44 -3.32 -2.64
C MET A 187 12.74 -3.13 -1.83
N VAL A 188 13.66 -4.10 -1.91
CA VAL A 188 14.98 -3.99 -1.24
C VAL A 188 15.74 -2.74 -1.69
N GLN A 189 15.83 -2.50 -2.99
CA GLN A 189 16.52 -1.33 -3.55
C GLN A 189 15.89 -0.01 -3.09
N ASN A 190 14.57 0.05 -2.94
CA ASN A 190 13.90 1.26 -2.47
C ASN A 190 14.13 1.50 -0.97
N ILE A 191 14.18 0.45 -0.15
CA ILE A 191 14.58 0.56 1.27
C ILE A 191 16.01 1.09 1.38
N ASP A 192 16.94 0.56 0.58
CA ASP A 192 18.33 1.03 0.58
C ASP A 192 18.45 2.49 0.12
N ARG A 193 17.72 2.87 -0.94
CA ARG A 193 17.64 4.27 -1.40
C ARG A 193 17.07 5.19 -0.32
N ALA A 194 15.99 4.78 0.36
CA ALA A 194 15.40 5.56 1.46
C ALA A 194 16.41 5.73 2.60
N ARG A 195 17.17 4.68 2.95
CA ARG A 195 18.25 4.74 3.94
C ARG A 195 19.34 5.73 3.53
N HIS A 196 19.80 5.69 2.28
CA HIS A 196 20.79 6.66 1.78
C HIS A 196 20.27 8.10 1.82
N ARG A 197 19.03 8.35 1.38
CA ARG A 197 18.39 9.67 1.45
C ARG A 197 18.31 10.18 2.89
N GLN A 198 17.96 9.31 3.84
CA GLN A 198 17.89 9.67 5.26
C GLN A 198 19.27 10.03 5.83
N LEU A 199 20.33 9.28 5.49
CA LEU A 199 21.70 9.57 5.91
C LEU A 199 22.19 10.90 5.35
N GLU A 200 21.92 11.18 4.07
CA GLU A 200 22.24 12.46 3.46
C GLU A 200 21.50 13.63 4.12
N ARG A 201 20.20 13.45 4.43
CA ARG A 201 19.39 14.45 5.12
C ARG A 201 19.95 14.77 6.51
N LYS A 202 20.26 13.73 7.30
CA LYS A 202 20.90 13.87 8.62
C LYS A 202 22.24 14.58 8.53
N ALA A 203 23.10 14.20 7.57
CA ALA A 203 24.41 14.85 7.38
C ALA A 203 24.28 16.33 6.99
N ARG A 204 23.29 16.69 6.15
CA ARG A 204 23.00 18.08 5.80
C ARG A 204 22.51 18.88 7.01
N GLU A 205 21.61 18.31 7.80
CA GLU A 205 21.11 18.92 9.04
C GLU A 205 22.20 19.12 10.08
N ASP A 206 23.08 18.14 10.29
CA ASP A 206 24.19 18.23 11.24
C ASP A 206 25.22 19.26 10.80
N ARG A 207 25.54 19.33 9.49
CA ARG A 207 26.40 20.38 8.95
C ARG A 207 25.78 21.76 9.17
N ARG A 208 24.46 21.89 8.96
CA ARG A 208 23.74 23.15 9.20
C ARG A 208 23.74 23.54 10.69
N LYS A 209 23.49 22.58 11.59
CA LYS A 209 23.55 22.80 13.05
C LYS A 209 24.96 23.21 13.50
N ALA A 210 26.00 22.57 12.97
CA ALA A 210 27.38 22.92 13.27
C ALA A 210 27.76 24.34 12.80
N LEU A 211 27.33 24.73 11.59
CA LEU A 211 27.54 26.08 11.07
C LEU A 211 26.77 27.13 11.90
N ALA A 212 25.53 26.85 12.31
CA ALA A 212 24.75 27.74 13.18
C ALA A 212 25.40 27.91 14.56
N ALA A 213 25.92 26.82 15.15
CA ALA A 213 26.65 26.86 16.41
C ALA A 213 27.96 27.67 16.30
N GLN A 214 28.68 27.57 15.18
CA GLN A 214 29.87 28.40 14.92
C GLN A 214 29.54 29.88 14.72
N ALA A 215 28.34 30.20 14.24
CA ALA A 215 27.88 31.56 13.99
C ALA A 215 27.20 32.23 15.19
N ASN A 216 27.10 31.56 16.36
CA ASN A 216 26.36 32.05 17.54
C ASN A 216 24.89 32.44 17.26
N ILE A 217 24.29 31.87 16.21
CA ILE A 217 22.87 32.12 15.88
C ILE A 217 22.05 31.22 16.79
N THR A 218 21.10 31.81 17.51
CA THR A 218 20.28 31.06 18.46
C THR A 218 19.35 30.06 17.73
N PRO A 219 18.99 28.92 18.35
CA PRO A 219 18.06 27.96 17.76
C PRO A 219 16.71 28.59 17.38
N GLU A 220 16.27 29.60 18.13
CA GLU A 220 15.02 30.34 17.89
C GLU A 220 15.09 31.22 16.63
N GLU A 221 16.21 31.91 16.38
CA GLU A 221 16.41 32.70 15.16
C GLU A 221 16.51 31.82 13.91
N MET A 222 17.06 30.61 14.04
CA MET A 222 17.09 29.63 12.95
C MET A 222 15.69 29.09 12.63
N ALA A 223 14.91 28.73 13.66
CA ALA A 223 13.54 28.28 13.49
C ALA A 223 12.63 29.37 12.90
N ALA A 224 12.83 30.65 13.30
CA ALA A 224 12.11 31.78 12.74
C ALA A 224 12.41 31.99 11.25
N ARG A 225 13.69 31.91 10.85
CA ARG A 225 14.09 31.97 9.43
C ARG A 225 13.54 30.79 8.62
N GLU A 226 13.50 29.61 9.21
CA GLU A 226 12.96 28.42 8.57
C GLU A 226 11.45 28.51 8.35
N ALA A 227 10.71 29.02 9.35
CA ALA A 227 9.30 29.32 9.23
C ALA A 227 9.04 30.40 8.17
N GLU A 228 9.90 31.41 8.05
CA GLU A 228 9.82 32.44 7.00
C GLU A 228 10.03 31.84 5.60
N ILE A 229 11.04 30.98 5.43
CA ILE A 229 11.35 30.31 4.16
C ILE A 229 10.25 29.30 3.80
N ALA A 230 9.74 28.55 4.77
CA ALA A 230 8.63 27.62 4.57
C ALA A 230 7.34 28.36 4.20
N ALA A 231 7.05 29.50 4.86
CA ALA A 231 5.92 30.36 4.52
C ALA A 231 6.07 31.00 3.13
N ALA A 232 7.28 31.39 2.72
CA ALA A 232 7.56 31.88 1.37
C ALA A 232 7.35 30.79 0.31
N ARG A 233 7.84 29.56 0.55
CA ARG A 233 7.60 28.41 -0.34
C ARG A 233 6.13 28.02 -0.43
N ALA A 234 5.41 28.06 0.69
CA ALA A 234 3.97 27.82 0.72
C ALA A 234 3.19 28.90 -0.08
N LYS A 235 3.60 30.16 0.00
CA LYS A 235 3.03 31.25 -0.80
C LYS A 235 3.30 31.10 -2.30
N ASP A 236 4.51 30.68 -2.69
CA ASP A 236 4.84 30.40 -4.10
C ASP A 236 4.09 29.18 -4.64
N ALA A 237 3.91 28.13 -3.82
CA ALA A 237 3.11 26.96 -4.19
C ALA A 237 1.62 27.30 -4.40
N LEU A 238 1.07 28.20 -3.57
CA LEU A 238 -0.29 28.72 -3.71
C LEU A 238 -0.44 29.67 -4.92
N ALA A 239 0.61 30.39 -5.31
CA ALA A 239 0.60 31.29 -6.46
C ALA A 239 0.65 30.57 -7.83
N ASN A 240 1.13 29.33 -7.86
CA ASN A 240 1.21 28.50 -9.08
C ASN A 240 -0.02 27.61 -9.34
N VAL A 241 -1.11 27.78 -8.59
CA VAL A 241 -2.41 27.19 -8.93
C VAL A 241 -3.12 28.12 -9.91
N GLN A 242 -2.97 27.85 -11.21
CA GLN A 242 -3.79 28.52 -12.24
C GLN A 242 -5.28 28.21 -12.00
N PRO A 243 -6.17 29.22 -12.01
CA PRO A 243 -7.61 28.96 -11.96
C PRO A 243 -8.05 28.26 -13.25
N ALA A 244 -8.78 27.16 -13.10
CA ALA A 244 -9.44 26.45 -14.20
C ALA A 244 -10.29 27.43 -15.04
N PRO A 245 -10.34 27.29 -16.38
CA PRO A 245 -11.16 28.15 -17.21
C PRO A 245 -12.64 28.01 -16.83
N LYS A 246 -13.28 29.14 -16.53
CA LYS A 246 -14.74 29.23 -16.34
C LYS A 246 -15.45 28.72 -17.60
N VAL A 247 -16.22 27.65 -17.45
CA VAL A 247 -17.27 27.30 -18.40
C VAL A 247 -18.39 28.31 -18.21
N GLU A 248 -18.53 29.25 -19.14
CA GLU A 248 -19.70 30.13 -19.21
C GLU A 248 -20.93 29.30 -19.54
N ALA A 249 -21.88 29.29 -18.61
CA ALA A 249 -23.22 28.79 -18.83
C ALA A 249 -23.90 29.61 -19.94
N LYS A 250 -24.21 28.96 -21.06
CA LYS A 250 -25.17 29.48 -22.04
C LYS A 250 -26.54 28.89 -21.72
N GLU A 251 -27.48 29.80 -21.58
CA GLU A 251 -28.89 29.62 -21.29
C GLU A 251 -29.58 28.66 -22.29
N GLU A 252 -30.48 27.83 -21.77
CA GLU A 252 -31.49 27.11 -22.53
C GLU A 252 -32.38 28.08 -23.33
N PRO A 253 -32.91 27.63 -24.48
CA PRO A 253 -34.36 27.69 -24.59
C PRO A 253 -34.99 26.41 -25.16
N ALA A 254 -35.93 25.90 -24.37
CA ALA A 254 -37.24 25.34 -24.74
C ALA A 254 -37.33 24.34 -25.93
N GLU A 255 -37.49 23.06 -25.57
CA GLU A 255 -38.10 22.04 -26.42
C GLU A 255 -39.62 22.28 -26.62
N LYS A 256 -40.05 22.24 -27.89
CA LYS A 256 -41.37 21.72 -28.28
C LYS A 256 -41.22 20.81 -29.52
N LYS A 257 -41.35 19.51 -29.24
CA LYS A 257 -42.07 18.45 -29.96
C LYS A 257 -42.02 18.32 -31.50
N GLU A 258 -41.74 17.07 -31.88
CA GLU A 258 -42.47 16.20 -32.82
C GLU A 258 -41.72 15.65 -34.07
N THR A 259 -41.50 14.33 -34.00
CA THR A 259 -41.78 13.26 -35.00
C THR A 259 -40.90 13.03 -36.24
N GLU A 260 -40.49 11.76 -36.34
CA GLU A 260 -40.40 10.91 -37.55
C GLU A 260 -39.39 11.33 -38.66
N THR A 261 -38.72 10.48 -39.44
CA THR A 261 -38.64 9.04 -39.67
C THR A 261 -37.38 8.77 -40.52
N LYS A 262 -36.77 7.58 -40.35
CA LYS A 262 -36.14 6.71 -41.37
C LYS A 262 -35.38 7.31 -42.60
N LYS A 263 -34.12 6.85 -42.75
CA LYS A 263 -33.55 5.98 -43.84
C LYS A 263 -32.27 6.48 -44.54
N LYS A 264 -31.36 5.49 -44.70
CA LYS A 264 -30.42 5.20 -45.79
C LYS A 264 -29.07 5.96 -45.89
N ALA A 265 -28.00 5.16 -45.77
CA ALA A 265 -26.67 5.37 -46.35
C ALA A 265 -26.69 5.12 -47.89
N PRO A 266 -25.57 5.05 -48.65
CA PRO A 266 -24.16 5.49 -48.45
C PRO A 266 -23.57 6.24 -49.68
N ALA A 267 -22.39 6.88 -49.61
CA ALA A 267 -21.41 6.95 -50.73
C ALA A 267 -20.08 7.69 -50.44
N LYS A 268 -18.98 6.94 -50.57
CA LYS A 268 -17.68 7.18 -51.26
C LYS A 268 -17.03 8.58 -51.41
N LYS A 269 -15.77 8.61 -50.91
CA LYS A 269 -14.47 8.96 -51.55
C LYS A 269 -14.29 10.26 -52.35
N SER A 270 -13.39 11.11 -51.83
CA SER A 270 -12.16 11.70 -52.44
C SER A 270 -11.68 12.85 -51.52
N ALA A 271 -10.48 13.41 -51.52
CA ALA A 271 -9.10 13.05 -51.80
C ALA A 271 -8.25 14.25 -51.32
N LYS A 272 -7.13 14.00 -50.62
CA LYS A 272 -5.89 14.79 -50.46
C LYS A 272 -5.95 16.33 -50.24
N LYS A 273 -5.30 16.78 -49.16
CA LYS A 273 -4.05 17.57 -49.27
C LYS A 273 -3.27 17.60 -47.95
N GLU A 274 -1.95 17.45 -48.10
CA GLU A 274 -0.89 17.63 -47.11
C GLU A 274 -0.80 19.08 -46.62
N GLU A 275 -0.32 19.28 -45.40
CA GLU A 275 0.64 20.34 -45.08
C GLU A 275 1.44 19.96 -43.82
N ASP A 276 2.75 20.21 -43.91
CA ASP A 276 3.83 19.87 -42.99
C ASP A 276 3.66 20.45 -41.58
N ASN A 277 4.27 19.78 -40.59
CA ASN A 277 5.09 20.51 -39.65
C ASN A 277 6.21 19.63 -39.07
N ASP A 278 7.42 20.14 -39.27
CA ASP A 278 8.71 19.61 -38.85
C ASP A 278 8.88 19.60 -37.32
N ASP A 279 9.49 18.51 -36.85
CA ASP A 279 10.71 18.48 -36.04
C ASP A 279 10.72 19.14 -34.66
N LEU A 280 10.71 18.29 -33.62
CA LEU A 280 11.37 18.54 -32.34
C LEU A 280 11.60 17.20 -31.63
N PHE A 281 12.90 16.89 -31.47
CA PHE A 281 13.53 15.81 -30.67
C PHE A 281 13.86 14.51 -31.40
N ALA A 282 14.85 14.61 -32.29
CA ALA A 282 15.85 13.55 -32.46
C ALA A 282 16.66 13.41 -31.15
N ILE A 283 16.69 12.19 -30.59
CA ILE A 283 17.62 11.78 -29.54
C ILE A 283 18.63 10.86 -30.25
N GLU A 284 19.86 11.33 -30.34
CA GLU A 284 21.01 10.52 -30.77
C GLU A 284 21.24 9.41 -29.75
N GLU A 285 20.99 8.17 -30.18
CA GLU A 285 21.64 6.97 -29.67
C GLU A 285 23.01 6.86 -30.35
N GLU A 286 24.09 6.84 -29.57
CA GLU A 286 25.29 6.02 -29.78
C GLU A 286 26.30 6.34 -28.66
N ASP A 287 26.56 5.35 -27.79
CA ASP A 287 27.91 4.84 -27.57
C ASP A 287 27.85 3.61 -26.64
N ASP A 288 27.81 2.46 -27.30
CA ASP A 288 28.18 1.15 -26.79
C ASP A 288 29.71 1.04 -26.63
N ASP A 289 30.10 0.05 -25.83
CA ASP A 289 31.44 -0.58 -25.70
C ASP A 289 32.44 0.01 -24.69
N LEU A 290 32.57 -0.69 -23.55
CA LEU A 290 33.84 -1.38 -23.24
C LEU A 290 33.61 -2.56 -22.25
N PHE A 291 33.81 -3.78 -22.78
CA PHE A 291 34.27 -5.05 -22.17
C PHE A 291 34.02 -5.37 -20.68
#